data_AF-A0A7F5RIJ7-F1
#
_entry.id   AF-A0A7F5RIJ7-F1
#
_cell.length_a   1.000
_cell.length_b   1.000
_cell.length_c   1.000
_cell.angle_alpha   90.00
_cell.angle_beta   90.00
_cell.angle_gamma   90.00
#
_symmetry.space_group_name_H-M   'P 1'
#
loop_
_entity.id
_entity.type
_entity.pdbx_description
1 polymer ?
#
loop_
_entity_poly.entity_id
_entity_poly.type
_entity_poly.pdbx_seq_one_letter_code
_entity_poly.pdbx_strand_id
1 'polypeptide(L)'
;MGGDFNARTANKGGRESEMMTEEYRLSKDKVVNKEGEVLLNWVSDNGMYILNGNVRGDEQGELTYIGTKGRSVIDYVITNRKTEEDLIERMQVVDNNESDHQRLDLQLNILTKKVHEKGSKYKTIIYEGWSEEDILNYNNKLKELGRPENWNGLREKLKAAVCIKEIRINTSIQKKKWWDQECHAAKLELKKTRKKYIETGELKTDYCECKKKYKKIIEDKKRLTLEKDWSEARKDKTGKKFWELINKQRTKKEEISKKIHMVEWTEHFAKQMGGKVVEETRQLGKEEKIEKNEDQEITQEEVEQVIKKLKKKKAAGEDKITNEAWIYGGKELQENLQGILNKIWNGDEDLPEEWKMGIIKPIFKKGDRHKPENYRGITLMNTGYKIYAEILRKRLEKEK
;
A
#
# COMPACT_ATOMS: atom_id res chain seq x y z
N MET A 1 -31.45 8.61 -10.46
CA MET A 1 -31.20 8.25 -9.04
C MET A 1 -31.11 6.75 -8.90
N GLY A 2 -30.37 6.21 -7.94
CA GLY A 2 -30.44 4.79 -7.64
C GLY A 2 -29.86 4.42 -6.28
N GLY A 3 -30.37 3.33 -5.69
CA GLY A 3 -30.00 2.89 -4.34
C GLY A 3 -30.97 1.86 -3.76
N ASP A 4 -30.71 1.46 -2.52
CA ASP A 4 -31.61 0.64 -1.70
C ASP A 4 -32.67 1.53 -1.04
N PHE A 5 -33.93 1.29 -1.38
CA PHE A 5 -35.06 2.05 -0.85
C PHE A 5 -35.87 1.28 0.19
N ASN A 6 -35.56 -0.01 0.42
CA ASN A 6 -36.40 -0.92 1.22
C ASN A 6 -37.89 -0.92 0.81
N ALA A 7 -38.18 -0.50 -0.42
CA ALA A 7 -39.51 -0.31 -0.97
C ALA A 7 -39.83 -1.45 -1.94
N ARG A 8 -41.04 -2.00 -1.88
CA ARG A 8 -41.53 -3.05 -2.78
C ARG A 8 -42.71 -2.46 -3.52
N THR A 9 -42.60 -2.39 -4.84
CA THR A 9 -43.55 -1.64 -5.69
C THR A 9 -44.31 -2.55 -6.66
N ALA A 10 -44.15 -3.87 -6.54
CA ALA A 10 -44.68 -4.85 -7.48
C ALA A 10 -44.37 -4.48 -8.94
N ASN A 11 -45.38 -4.33 -9.79
CA ASN A 11 -45.27 -3.89 -11.19
C ASN A 11 -45.53 -2.37 -11.39
N LYS A 12 -45.69 -1.57 -10.32
CA LYS A 12 -46.12 -0.15 -10.40
C LYS A 12 -44.97 0.84 -10.59
N GLY A 13 -45.26 2.08 -10.98
CA GLY A 13 -44.27 3.15 -11.15
C GLY A 13 -43.42 3.00 -12.40
N GLY A 14 -43.96 2.31 -13.41
CA GLY A 14 -43.35 2.20 -14.74
C GLY A 14 -43.53 3.47 -15.57
N ARG A 15 -43.03 3.46 -16.80
CA ARG A 15 -43.23 4.59 -17.73
C ARG A 15 -44.69 4.62 -18.19
N GLU A 16 -45.29 5.80 -18.21
CA GLU A 16 -46.61 6.02 -18.80
C GLU A 16 -46.54 5.99 -20.33
N SER A 17 -47.48 5.27 -20.95
CA SER A 17 -47.67 5.27 -22.40
C SER A 17 -48.14 6.65 -22.90
N GLU A 18 -47.80 7.02 -24.15
CA GLU A 18 -48.27 8.25 -24.80
C GLU A 18 -49.81 8.33 -24.92
N MET A 19 -50.51 7.20 -24.74
CA MET A 19 -51.97 7.12 -24.70
C MET A 19 -52.58 7.18 -23.28
N MET A 20 -51.77 7.44 -22.23
CA MET A 20 -52.19 7.65 -20.83
C MET A 20 -53.13 6.58 -20.21
N THR A 21 -53.04 5.32 -20.62
CA THR A 21 -53.94 4.29 -20.08
C THR A 21 -53.28 3.24 -19.19
N GLU A 22 -51.98 2.95 -19.31
CA GLU A 22 -51.31 1.92 -18.49
C GLU A 22 -49.83 2.22 -18.23
N GLU A 23 -49.37 2.01 -16.99
CA GLU A 23 -47.95 1.96 -16.62
C GLU A 23 -47.35 0.60 -17.03
N TYR A 24 -46.28 0.60 -17.83
CA TYR A 24 -45.62 -0.65 -18.23
C TYR A 24 -44.34 -0.87 -17.43
N ARG A 25 -44.34 -1.92 -16.59
CA ARG A 25 -43.16 -2.44 -15.89
C ARG A 25 -43.39 -3.88 -15.45
N LEU A 26 -42.38 -4.72 -15.62
CA LEU A 26 -42.37 -6.07 -15.05
C LEU A 26 -41.53 -6.14 -13.77
N SER A 27 -41.94 -6.98 -12.84
CA SER A 27 -41.13 -7.32 -11.67
C SER A 27 -41.35 -8.75 -11.24
N LYS A 28 -40.28 -9.46 -10.90
CA LYS A 28 -40.36 -10.78 -10.24
C LYS A 28 -40.86 -10.69 -8.79
N ASP A 29 -40.84 -9.51 -8.19
CA ASP A 29 -41.50 -9.25 -6.91
C ASP A 29 -42.91 -8.70 -7.15
N LYS A 30 -43.93 -9.35 -6.59
CA LYS A 30 -45.34 -8.96 -6.77
C LYS A 30 -45.95 -8.28 -5.56
N VAL A 31 -45.16 -8.00 -4.53
CA VAL A 31 -45.64 -7.40 -3.28
C VAL A 31 -45.49 -5.88 -3.31
N VAL A 32 -46.46 -5.20 -2.71
CA VAL A 32 -46.38 -3.77 -2.38
C VAL A 32 -46.32 -3.60 -0.86
N ASN A 33 -45.39 -2.78 -0.36
CA ASN A 33 -45.35 -2.37 1.06
C ASN A 33 -45.58 -0.85 1.21
N LYS A 34 -45.72 -0.38 2.46
CA LYS A 34 -45.97 1.04 2.77
C LYS A 34 -44.88 1.96 2.20
N GLU A 35 -43.62 1.56 2.33
CA GLU A 35 -42.48 2.30 1.77
C GLU A 35 -42.55 2.34 0.23
N GLY A 36 -43.06 1.28 -0.39
CA GLY A 36 -43.38 1.22 -1.82
C GLY A 36 -44.44 2.23 -2.23
N GLU A 37 -45.52 2.37 -1.48
CA GLU A 37 -46.57 3.37 -1.77
C GLU A 37 -46.02 4.80 -1.67
N VAL A 38 -45.21 5.10 -0.65
CA VAL A 38 -44.55 6.40 -0.50
C VAL A 38 -43.62 6.68 -1.67
N LEU A 39 -42.82 5.69 -2.08
CA LEU A 39 -41.91 5.83 -3.21
C LEU A 39 -42.67 6.06 -4.53
N LEU A 40 -43.77 5.33 -4.75
CA LEU A 40 -44.59 5.46 -5.95
C LEU A 40 -45.22 6.86 -6.08
N ASN A 41 -45.78 7.38 -4.98
CA ASN A 41 -46.33 8.74 -4.96
C ASN A 41 -45.23 9.76 -5.28
N TRP A 42 -44.07 9.64 -4.64
CA TRP A 42 -42.95 10.55 -4.89
C TRP A 42 -42.47 10.50 -6.35
N VAL A 43 -42.36 9.30 -6.92
CA VAL A 43 -41.92 9.11 -8.32
C VAL A 43 -42.91 9.78 -9.29
N SER A 44 -44.21 9.58 -9.07
CA SER A 44 -45.28 10.19 -9.87
C SER A 44 -45.28 11.72 -9.72
N ASP A 45 -45.26 12.25 -8.49
CA ASP A 45 -45.27 13.69 -8.19
C ASP A 45 -44.09 14.45 -8.82
N ASN A 46 -42.97 13.76 -9.07
CA ASN A 46 -41.75 14.33 -9.65
C ASN A 46 -41.58 14.04 -11.14
N GLY A 47 -42.58 13.44 -11.80
CA GLY A 47 -42.52 13.10 -13.24
C GLY A 47 -41.38 12.14 -13.58
N MET A 48 -41.08 11.23 -12.66
CA MET A 48 -40.06 10.20 -12.80
C MET A 48 -40.71 8.83 -12.94
N TYR A 49 -39.93 7.80 -13.27
CA TYR A 49 -40.38 6.41 -13.25
C TYR A 49 -39.23 5.48 -12.88
N ILE A 50 -39.60 4.29 -12.43
CA ILE A 50 -38.69 3.19 -12.11
C ILE A 50 -38.24 2.54 -13.42
N LEU A 51 -36.92 2.42 -13.57
CA LEU A 51 -36.27 1.86 -14.74
C LEU A 51 -36.20 0.32 -14.71
N ASN A 52 -36.07 -0.28 -13.51
CA ASN A 52 -36.05 -1.74 -13.33
C ASN A 52 -37.32 -2.37 -13.91
N GLY A 53 -37.17 -3.41 -14.74
CA GLY A 53 -38.32 -4.04 -15.39
C GLY A 53 -38.91 -3.29 -16.57
N ASN A 54 -38.27 -2.20 -16.99
CA ASN A 54 -38.77 -1.27 -18.01
C ASN A 54 -37.62 -0.74 -18.90
N VAL A 55 -36.56 -1.52 -19.07
CA VAL A 55 -35.34 -1.13 -19.79
C VAL A 55 -34.69 -2.34 -20.43
N ARG A 56 -33.97 -2.11 -21.53
CA ARG A 56 -33.19 -3.15 -22.20
C ARG A 56 -32.15 -3.76 -21.23
N GLY A 57 -32.17 -5.08 -21.10
CA GLY A 57 -31.30 -5.87 -20.22
C GLY A 57 -31.89 -6.24 -18.85
N ASP A 58 -33.06 -5.70 -18.50
CA ASP A 58 -33.83 -6.07 -17.31
C ASP A 58 -35.33 -6.14 -17.62
N GLU A 59 -35.70 -6.66 -18.78
CA GLU A 59 -37.09 -6.66 -19.27
C GLU A 59 -38.04 -7.46 -18.37
N GLN A 60 -37.53 -8.43 -17.61
CA GLN A 60 -38.31 -9.28 -16.71
C GLN A 60 -38.41 -8.73 -15.27
N GLY A 61 -37.70 -7.63 -14.97
CA GLY A 61 -37.61 -7.04 -13.63
C GLY A 61 -37.02 -8.00 -12.61
N GLU A 62 -35.74 -8.32 -12.79
CA GLU A 62 -34.98 -9.27 -12.00
C GLU A 62 -34.91 -8.90 -10.50
N LEU A 63 -34.72 -9.92 -9.66
CA LEU A 63 -34.63 -9.74 -8.21
C LEU A 63 -33.35 -8.97 -7.85
N THR A 64 -33.48 -7.90 -7.09
CA THR A 64 -32.34 -7.09 -6.65
C THR A 64 -31.85 -7.49 -5.26
N TYR A 65 -32.67 -8.21 -4.50
CA TYR A 65 -32.32 -8.73 -3.19
C TYR A 65 -32.65 -10.22 -3.06
N ILE A 66 -31.67 -11.00 -2.61
CA ILE A 66 -31.77 -12.44 -2.33
C ILE A 66 -31.03 -12.71 -1.02
N GLY A 67 -31.79 -12.81 0.06
CA GLY A 67 -31.27 -12.99 1.42
C GLY A 67 -32.00 -14.07 2.21
N THR A 68 -31.62 -14.22 3.48
CA THR A 68 -32.29 -15.17 4.39
C THR A 68 -33.71 -14.71 4.74
N LYS A 69 -33.98 -13.42 4.65
CA LYS A 69 -35.31 -12.84 4.90
C LYS A 69 -36.28 -13.13 3.75
N GLY A 70 -35.77 -13.30 2.53
CA GLY A 70 -36.58 -13.59 1.36
C GLY A 70 -35.91 -13.09 0.08
N ARG A 71 -36.71 -12.97 -0.95
CA ARG A 71 -36.33 -12.43 -2.26
C ARG A 71 -37.26 -11.29 -2.64
N SER A 72 -36.72 -10.17 -3.09
CA SER A 72 -37.49 -8.97 -3.38
C SER A 72 -36.77 -8.07 -4.40
N VAL A 73 -37.51 -7.08 -4.90
CA VAL A 73 -36.94 -5.94 -5.63
C VAL A 73 -37.05 -4.74 -4.69
N ILE A 74 -35.90 -4.21 -4.26
CA ILE A 74 -35.80 -3.08 -3.31
C ILE A 74 -34.72 -2.06 -3.70
N ASP A 75 -33.86 -2.42 -4.64
CA ASP A 75 -32.83 -1.54 -5.20
C ASP A 75 -33.31 -1.04 -6.56
N TYR A 76 -33.61 0.26 -6.66
CA TYR A 76 -34.16 0.83 -7.88
C TYR A 76 -33.19 1.78 -8.55
N VAL A 77 -33.25 1.85 -9.87
CA VAL A 77 -32.82 3.01 -10.66
C VAL A 77 -34.08 3.75 -11.07
N ILE A 78 -34.14 5.03 -10.74
CA ILE A 78 -35.28 5.92 -11.02
C ILE A 78 -34.78 7.03 -11.93
N THR A 79 -35.48 7.26 -13.04
CA THR A 79 -35.08 8.20 -14.07
C THR A 79 -36.27 8.98 -14.61
N ASN A 80 -36.02 9.90 -15.54
CA ASN A 80 -37.04 10.55 -16.33
C ASN A 80 -36.78 10.32 -17.83
N ARG A 81 -37.77 10.67 -18.66
CA ARG A 81 -37.78 10.39 -20.11
C ARG A 81 -36.55 10.94 -20.81
N LYS A 82 -36.22 12.21 -20.54
CA LYS A 82 -35.06 12.88 -21.10
C LYS A 82 -33.74 12.16 -20.78
N THR A 83 -33.54 11.81 -19.52
CA THR A 83 -32.29 11.14 -19.08
C THR A 83 -32.18 9.73 -19.65
N GLU A 84 -33.29 8.99 -19.73
CA GLU A 84 -33.30 7.66 -20.34
C GLU A 84 -32.91 7.73 -21.83
N GLU A 85 -33.62 8.55 -22.61
CA GLU A 85 -33.45 8.64 -24.07
C GLU A 85 -32.07 9.20 -24.45
N ASP A 86 -31.56 10.20 -23.71
CA ASP A 86 -30.31 10.87 -24.05
C ASP A 86 -29.06 10.09 -23.59
N LEU A 87 -29.14 9.34 -22.47
CA LEU A 87 -27.96 8.86 -21.76
C LEU A 87 -27.97 7.38 -21.44
N ILE A 88 -29.10 6.69 -21.35
CA ILE A 88 -29.14 5.30 -20.87
C ILE A 88 -29.22 4.33 -22.04
N GLU A 89 -28.22 3.46 -22.18
CA GLU A 89 -28.20 2.45 -23.26
C GLU A 89 -28.82 1.13 -22.81
N ARG A 90 -28.47 0.68 -21.60
CA ARG A 90 -29.00 -0.56 -21.01
C ARG A 90 -28.80 -0.58 -19.49
N MET A 91 -29.58 -1.43 -18.83
CA MET A 91 -29.38 -1.78 -17.43
C MET A 91 -29.54 -3.29 -17.26
N GLN A 92 -28.75 -3.90 -16.38
CA GLN A 92 -28.89 -5.31 -16.05
C GLN A 92 -28.69 -5.53 -14.55
N VAL A 93 -29.44 -6.48 -13.99
CA VAL A 93 -29.23 -6.99 -12.64
C VAL A 93 -28.25 -8.16 -12.72
N VAL A 94 -27.07 -8.00 -12.13
CA VAL A 94 -26.01 -9.01 -12.13
C VAL A 94 -25.97 -9.72 -10.78
N ASP A 95 -26.02 -11.05 -10.84
CA ASP A 95 -25.93 -11.89 -9.65
C ASP A 95 -24.63 -11.66 -8.87
N ASN A 96 -24.76 -11.19 -7.64
CA ASN A 96 -23.66 -11.01 -6.70
C ASN A 96 -23.66 -12.12 -5.66
N ASN A 97 -22.72 -13.05 -5.80
CA ASN A 97 -22.56 -14.20 -4.91
C ASN A 97 -21.98 -13.87 -3.53
N GLU A 98 -21.60 -12.62 -3.28
CA GLU A 98 -20.95 -12.20 -2.04
C GLU A 98 -21.81 -11.21 -1.23
N SER A 99 -22.98 -10.82 -1.75
CA SER A 99 -23.92 -9.90 -1.11
C SER A 99 -25.34 -10.43 -1.23
N ASP A 100 -26.20 -10.02 -0.30
CA ASP A 100 -27.64 -10.26 -0.37
C ASP A 100 -28.28 -9.33 -1.42
N HIS A 101 -27.64 -8.18 -1.70
CA HIS A 101 -28.01 -7.26 -2.78
C HIS A 101 -27.27 -7.62 -4.07
N GLN A 102 -28.01 -7.65 -5.18
CA GLN A 102 -27.49 -7.84 -6.52
C GLN A 102 -26.87 -6.54 -7.03
N ARG A 103 -25.94 -6.66 -7.98
CA ARG A 103 -25.29 -5.48 -8.56
C ARG A 103 -26.14 -4.97 -9.71
N LEU A 104 -26.46 -3.68 -9.70
CA LEU A 104 -27.12 -3.00 -10.81
C LEU A 104 -26.05 -2.38 -11.72
N ASP A 105 -25.91 -2.92 -12.93
CA ASP A 105 -25.01 -2.36 -13.95
C ASP A 105 -25.81 -1.47 -14.89
N LEU A 106 -25.54 -0.17 -14.86
CA LEU A 106 -26.13 0.82 -15.74
C LEU A 106 -25.10 1.29 -16.78
N GLN A 107 -25.39 1.10 -18.06
CA GLN A 107 -24.55 1.58 -19.15
C GLN A 107 -25.06 2.92 -19.65
N LEU A 108 -24.18 3.92 -19.61
CA LEU A 108 -24.47 5.27 -20.04
C LEU A 108 -23.71 5.63 -21.31
N ASN A 109 -24.39 6.23 -22.28
CA ASN A 109 -23.80 6.74 -23.50
C ASN A 109 -23.33 8.18 -23.28
N ILE A 110 -22.14 8.34 -22.67
CA ILE A 110 -21.58 9.65 -22.36
C ILE A 110 -20.31 9.88 -23.20
N LEU A 111 -20.32 10.93 -24.02
CA LEU A 111 -19.12 11.44 -24.68
C LEU A 111 -18.22 12.14 -23.65
N THR A 112 -17.39 11.38 -22.94
CA THR A 112 -16.37 11.96 -22.04
C THR A 112 -14.96 11.79 -22.60
N LYS A 113 -14.21 12.90 -22.73
CA LYS A 113 -12.74 12.88 -22.64
C LYS A 113 -12.35 12.65 -21.18
N LYS A 114 -12.46 11.42 -20.69
CA LYS A 114 -11.88 11.04 -19.40
C LYS A 114 -10.87 9.91 -19.60
N VAL A 115 -9.59 10.30 -19.55
CA VAL A 115 -8.49 9.37 -19.30
C VAL A 115 -8.64 8.90 -17.86
N HIS A 116 -9.34 7.79 -17.66
CA HIS A 116 -9.15 7.02 -16.44
C HIS A 116 -7.79 6.34 -16.54
N GLU A 117 -6.78 6.93 -15.89
CA GLU A 117 -5.61 6.17 -15.48
C GLU A 117 -6.09 5.06 -14.54
N LYS A 118 -6.41 3.90 -15.11
CA LYS A 118 -6.59 2.69 -14.33
C LYS A 118 -5.28 2.48 -13.59
N GLY A 119 -5.30 2.65 -12.26
CA GLY A 119 -4.17 2.30 -11.42
C GLY A 119 -3.68 0.90 -11.81
N SER A 120 -2.40 0.79 -12.14
CA SER A 120 -1.82 -0.48 -12.57
C SER A 120 -2.10 -1.56 -11.52
N LYS A 121 -2.65 -2.71 -11.96
CA LYS A 121 -2.82 -3.89 -11.09
C LYS A 121 -1.47 -4.38 -10.53
N TYR A 122 -0.37 -3.97 -11.13
CA TYR A 122 0.98 -4.36 -10.77
C TYR A 122 1.71 -3.21 -10.09
N LYS A 123 2.32 -3.53 -8.95
CA LYS A 123 3.30 -2.67 -8.30
C LYS A 123 4.70 -3.19 -8.62
N THR A 124 5.50 -2.34 -9.24
CA THR A 124 6.93 -2.59 -9.41
C THR A 124 7.67 -2.30 -8.10
N ILE A 125 8.48 -3.24 -7.65
CA ILE A 125 9.40 -3.07 -6.52
C ILE A 125 10.82 -3.25 -7.05
N ILE A 126 11.63 -2.23 -6.83
CA ILE A 126 13.06 -2.24 -7.10
C ILE A 126 13.77 -2.45 -5.77
N TYR A 127 14.69 -3.41 -5.71
CA TYR A 127 15.44 -3.72 -4.50
C TYR A 127 16.81 -4.31 -4.84
N GLU A 128 17.72 -4.28 -3.86
CA GLU A 128 19.05 -4.87 -3.99
C GLU A 128 19.00 -6.38 -3.73
N GLY A 129 19.54 -7.16 -4.66
CA GLY A 129 19.69 -8.61 -4.54
C GLY A 129 20.89 -8.95 -3.66
N TRP A 130 20.65 -9.76 -2.62
CA TRP A 130 21.68 -10.28 -1.72
C TRP A 130 21.51 -11.79 -1.48
N SER A 131 21.10 -12.54 -2.50
CA SER A 131 21.19 -14.01 -2.49
C SER A 131 22.65 -14.46 -2.51
N GLU A 132 22.92 -15.74 -2.27
CA GLU A 132 24.28 -16.30 -2.38
C GLU A 132 24.89 -16.05 -3.76
N GLU A 133 24.10 -16.22 -4.82
CA GLU A 133 24.48 -15.91 -6.20
C GLU A 133 24.72 -14.41 -6.41
N ASP A 134 23.87 -13.54 -5.86
CA ASP A 134 24.03 -12.09 -5.98
C ASP A 134 25.32 -11.61 -5.30
N ILE A 135 25.63 -12.18 -4.13
CA ILE A 135 26.85 -11.88 -3.37
C ILE A 135 28.08 -12.34 -4.16
N LEU A 136 28.04 -13.52 -4.80
CA LEU A 136 29.13 -14.00 -5.63
C LEU A 136 29.35 -13.07 -6.84
N ASN A 137 28.28 -12.72 -7.55
CA ASN A 137 28.34 -11.80 -8.68
C ASN A 137 28.84 -10.41 -8.27
N TYR A 138 28.38 -9.90 -7.13
CA TYR A 138 28.83 -8.65 -6.55
C TYR A 138 30.35 -8.65 -6.30
N ASN A 139 30.87 -9.69 -5.64
CA ASN A 139 32.30 -9.81 -5.35
C ASN A 139 33.15 -9.97 -6.62
N ASN A 140 32.68 -10.73 -7.62
CA ASN A 140 33.39 -10.84 -8.90
C ASN A 140 33.47 -9.49 -9.61
N LYS A 141 32.36 -8.76 -9.65
CA LYS A 141 32.30 -7.43 -10.27
C LYS A 141 33.16 -6.40 -9.53
N LEU A 142 33.25 -6.49 -8.20
CA LEU A 142 34.19 -5.66 -7.43
C LEU A 142 35.65 -5.92 -7.84
N LYS A 143 36.03 -7.17 -8.13
CA LYS A 143 37.39 -7.49 -8.58
C LYS A 143 37.68 -6.95 -9.98
N GLU A 144 36.72 -7.09 -10.90
CA GLU A 144 36.84 -6.58 -12.28
C GLU A 144 37.03 -5.07 -12.34
N LEU A 145 36.37 -4.33 -11.44
CA LEU A 145 36.42 -2.86 -11.41
C LEU A 145 37.75 -2.28 -10.86
N GLY A 146 38.68 -3.12 -10.41
CA GLY A 146 40.01 -2.69 -9.97
C GLY A 146 40.04 -1.85 -8.69
N ARG A 147 41.23 -1.39 -8.29
CA ARG A 147 41.42 -0.61 -7.06
C ARG A 147 41.02 0.86 -7.27
N PRO A 148 40.10 1.42 -6.45
CA PRO A 148 39.75 2.83 -6.55
C PRO A 148 40.86 3.73 -5.99
N GLU A 149 41.06 4.88 -6.62
CA GLU A 149 42.08 5.86 -6.19
C GLU A 149 41.61 6.72 -5.01
N ASN A 150 40.33 7.09 -4.98
CA ASN A 150 39.72 8.00 -4.00
C ASN A 150 38.28 7.58 -3.64
N TRP A 151 37.65 8.32 -2.73
CA TRP A 151 36.26 8.06 -2.30
C TRP A 151 35.26 8.00 -3.46
N ASN A 152 35.33 8.93 -4.43
CA ASN A 152 34.40 8.94 -5.55
C ASN A 152 34.54 7.67 -6.41
N GLY A 153 35.77 7.22 -6.66
CA GLY A 153 36.04 5.96 -7.35
C GLY A 153 35.45 4.76 -6.60
N LEU A 154 35.64 4.70 -5.29
CA LEU A 154 35.07 3.62 -4.45
C LEU A 154 33.54 3.64 -4.46
N ARG A 155 32.92 4.82 -4.39
CA ARG A 155 31.47 5.00 -4.43
C ARG A 155 30.87 4.50 -5.74
N GLU A 156 31.43 4.91 -6.88
CA GLU A 156 30.95 4.48 -8.20
C GLU A 156 31.18 2.98 -8.40
N LYS A 157 32.32 2.44 -7.93
CA LYS A 157 32.59 1.00 -7.91
C LYS A 157 31.50 0.23 -7.17
N LEU A 158 31.11 0.69 -5.98
CA LEU A 158 30.04 0.08 -5.18
C LEU A 158 28.69 0.11 -5.90
N LYS A 159 28.28 1.29 -6.40
CA LYS A 159 27.02 1.46 -7.13
C LYS A 159 26.94 0.58 -8.38
N ALA A 160 28.04 0.45 -9.11
CA ALA A 160 28.11 -0.37 -10.31
C ALA A 160 28.08 -1.88 -9.99
N ALA A 161 28.64 -2.28 -8.86
CA ALA A 161 28.71 -3.69 -8.46
C ALA A 161 27.38 -4.21 -7.90
N VAL A 162 26.61 -3.40 -7.16
CA VAL A 162 25.35 -3.82 -6.52
C VAL A 162 24.33 -4.30 -7.56
N CYS A 163 23.81 -5.51 -7.36
CA CYS A 163 22.77 -6.08 -8.20
C CYS A 163 21.40 -5.48 -7.84
N ILE A 164 20.83 -4.69 -8.74
CA ILE A 164 19.47 -4.15 -8.60
C ILE A 164 18.49 -5.06 -9.33
N LYS A 165 17.47 -5.54 -8.61
CA LYS A 165 16.41 -6.41 -9.14
C LYS A 165 15.08 -5.66 -9.19
N GLU A 166 14.31 -5.92 -10.24
CA GLU A 166 12.95 -5.42 -10.41
C GLU A 166 11.96 -6.59 -10.34
N ILE A 167 10.96 -6.50 -9.46
CA ILE A 167 9.85 -7.46 -9.40
C ILE A 167 8.52 -6.74 -9.60
N ARG A 168 7.68 -7.31 -10.46
CA ARG A 168 6.28 -6.89 -10.65
C ARG A 168 5.36 -7.74 -9.79
N ILE A 169 4.77 -7.14 -8.77
CA ILE A 169 3.82 -7.81 -7.87
C ILE A 169 2.40 -7.41 -8.26
N ASN A 170 1.55 -8.41 -8.54
CA ASN A 170 0.13 -8.18 -8.72
C ASN A 170 -0.51 -7.84 -7.36
N THR A 171 -0.97 -6.61 -7.21
CA THR A 171 -1.63 -6.11 -5.99
C THR A 171 -3.05 -6.62 -5.81
N SER A 172 -3.69 -7.13 -6.87
CA SER A 172 -5.07 -7.64 -6.80
C SER A 172 -5.16 -9.07 -6.26
N ILE A 173 -4.05 -9.80 -6.14
CA ILE A 173 -4.02 -11.20 -5.69
C ILE A 173 -3.41 -11.26 -4.29
N GLN A 174 -4.14 -10.81 -3.27
CA GLN A 174 -3.84 -11.20 -1.89
C GLN A 174 -4.45 -12.58 -1.64
N LYS A 175 -3.62 -13.63 -1.75
CA LYS A 175 -4.04 -14.97 -1.29
C LYS A 175 -4.36 -14.90 0.20
N LYS A 176 -5.63 -15.15 0.54
CA LYS A 176 -6.10 -15.17 1.92
C LYS A 176 -5.51 -16.41 2.60
N LYS A 177 -4.63 -16.20 3.58
CA LYS A 177 -3.91 -17.27 4.29
C LYS A 177 -4.85 -18.29 4.97
N TRP A 178 -6.05 -17.86 5.34
CA TRP A 178 -7.09 -18.67 5.98
C TRP A 178 -8.00 -19.43 5.00
N TRP A 179 -7.87 -19.20 3.68
CA TRP A 179 -8.75 -19.80 2.67
C TRP A 179 -8.19 -21.14 2.18
N ASP A 180 -8.95 -22.22 2.37
CA ASP A 180 -8.57 -23.58 2.05
C ASP A 180 -9.63 -24.33 1.21
N GLN A 181 -9.42 -25.63 0.98
CA GLN A 181 -10.32 -26.48 0.20
C GLN A 181 -11.72 -26.58 0.84
N GLU A 182 -11.81 -26.57 2.17
CA GLU A 182 -13.09 -26.61 2.89
C GLU A 182 -13.90 -25.33 2.65
N CYS A 183 -13.25 -24.16 2.70
CA CYS A 183 -13.88 -22.89 2.32
C CYS A 183 -14.40 -22.92 0.87
N HIS A 184 -13.64 -23.54 -0.04
CA HIS A 184 -14.03 -23.67 -1.44
C HIS A 184 -15.24 -24.58 -1.62
N ALA A 185 -15.25 -25.76 -0.98
CA ALA A 185 -16.35 -26.70 -1.02
C ALA A 185 -17.63 -26.06 -0.47
N ALA A 186 -17.56 -25.41 0.70
CA ALA A 186 -18.71 -24.73 1.30
C ALA A 186 -19.23 -23.57 0.43
N LYS A 187 -18.35 -22.82 -0.27
CA LYS A 187 -18.76 -21.78 -1.23
C LYS A 187 -19.46 -22.38 -2.45
N LEU A 188 -19.01 -23.53 -2.93
CA LEU A 188 -19.63 -24.21 -4.07
C LEU A 188 -21.01 -24.76 -3.69
N GLU A 189 -21.16 -25.35 -2.51
CA GLU A 189 -22.46 -25.78 -1.97
C GLU A 189 -23.43 -24.60 -1.85
N LEU A 190 -22.99 -23.48 -1.28
CA LEU A 190 -23.80 -22.27 -1.17
C LEU A 190 -24.26 -21.74 -2.53
N LYS A 191 -23.39 -21.76 -3.55
CA LYS A 191 -23.77 -21.36 -4.92
C LYS A 191 -24.85 -22.28 -5.49
N LYS A 192 -24.72 -23.59 -5.30
CA LYS A 192 -25.70 -24.58 -5.78
C LYS A 192 -27.07 -24.36 -5.13
N THR A 193 -27.13 -24.22 -3.81
CA THR A 193 -28.40 -24.00 -3.09
C THR A 193 -29.01 -22.64 -3.37
N ARG A 194 -28.19 -21.59 -3.51
CA ARG A 194 -28.65 -20.25 -3.91
C ARG A 194 -29.26 -20.25 -5.30
N LYS A 195 -28.63 -20.90 -6.28
CA LYS A 195 -29.16 -21.02 -7.64
C LYS A 195 -30.55 -21.68 -7.64
N LYS A 196 -30.69 -22.82 -6.95
CA LYS A 196 -31.99 -23.49 -6.80
C LYS A 196 -33.04 -22.61 -6.13
N TYR A 197 -32.68 -21.91 -5.05
CA TYR A 197 -33.59 -20.98 -4.35
C TYR A 197 -34.08 -19.83 -5.26
N ILE A 198 -33.21 -19.30 -6.12
CA ILE A 198 -33.57 -18.27 -7.09
C ILE A 198 -34.57 -18.82 -8.12
N GLU A 199 -34.27 -19.98 -8.70
CA GLU A 199 -35.04 -20.58 -9.80
C GLU A 199 -36.43 -21.05 -9.34
N THR A 200 -36.51 -21.79 -8.22
CA THR A 200 -37.78 -22.41 -7.79
C THR A 200 -38.53 -21.58 -6.75
N GLY A 201 -37.84 -20.72 -5.99
CA GLY A 201 -38.42 -20.05 -4.81
C GLY A 201 -38.63 -20.97 -3.60
N GLU A 202 -38.42 -22.27 -3.77
CA GLU A 202 -38.47 -23.32 -2.75
C GLU A 202 -37.07 -23.55 -2.15
N LEU A 203 -36.93 -24.39 -1.13
CA LEU A 203 -35.63 -24.71 -0.49
C LEU A 203 -34.91 -23.51 0.16
N LYS A 204 -35.69 -22.51 0.62
CA LYS A 204 -35.18 -21.37 1.40
C LYS A 204 -34.44 -21.84 2.66
N THR A 205 -34.95 -22.88 3.31
CA THR A 205 -34.36 -23.53 4.50
C THR A 205 -32.94 -24.00 4.21
N ASP A 206 -32.75 -24.75 3.13
CA ASP A 206 -31.46 -25.32 2.71
C ASP A 206 -30.46 -24.22 2.38
N TYR A 207 -30.88 -23.17 1.65
CA TYR A 207 -30.03 -22.01 1.40
C TYR A 207 -29.62 -21.31 2.71
N CYS A 208 -30.55 -21.11 3.64
CA CYS A 208 -30.26 -20.48 4.92
C CYS A 208 -29.28 -21.30 5.76
N GLU A 209 -29.45 -22.63 5.80
CA GLU A 209 -28.56 -23.55 6.50
C GLU A 209 -27.16 -23.58 5.88
N CYS A 210 -27.06 -23.73 4.56
CA CYS A 210 -25.79 -23.66 3.83
C CYS A 210 -25.09 -22.31 4.06
N LYS A 211 -25.83 -21.19 4.08
CA LYS A 211 -25.27 -19.86 4.33
C LYS A 211 -24.76 -19.72 5.77
N LYS A 212 -25.49 -20.24 6.76
CA LYS A 212 -25.04 -20.29 8.17
C LYS A 212 -23.77 -21.13 8.30
N LYS A 213 -23.75 -22.34 7.73
CA LYS A 213 -22.58 -23.25 7.72
C LYS A 213 -21.37 -22.58 7.07
N TYR A 214 -21.55 -21.98 5.88
CA TYR A 214 -20.50 -21.26 5.19
C TYR A 214 -19.93 -20.11 6.02
N LYS A 215 -20.79 -19.25 6.59
CA LYS A 215 -20.35 -18.14 7.45
C LYS A 215 -19.54 -18.64 8.65
N LYS A 216 -20.02 -19.69 9.33
CA LYS A 216 -19.32 -20.31 10.47
C LYS A 216 -17.94 -20.83 10.08
N ILE A 217 -17.82 -21.56 8.97
CA ILE A 217 -16.52 -22.04 8.46
C ILE A 217 -15.57 -20.86 8.20
N ILE A 218 -16.05 -19.79 7.55
CA ILE A 218 -15.21 -18.62 7.27
C ILE A 218 -14.75 -17.93 8.57
N GLU A 219 -15.64 -17.77 9.54
CA GLU A 219 -15.33 -17.17 10.84
C GLU A 219 -14.31 -18.02 11.62
N ASP A 220 -14.52 -19.34 11.67
CA ASP A 220 -13.63 -20.28 12.34
C ASP A 220 -12.23 -20.30 11.71
N LYS A 221 -12.14 -20.34 10.37
CA LYS A 221 -10.84 -20.34 9.67
C LYS A 221 -10.09 -19.03 9.87
N LYS A 222 -10.78 -17.89 9.86
CA LYS A 222 -10.18 -16.58 10.17
C LYS A 222 -9.65 -16.54 11.60
N ARG A 223 -10.46 -17.00 12.57
CA ARG A 223 -10.09 -17.04 14.00
C ARG A 223 -8.88 -17.94 14.24
N LEU A 224 -8.92 -19.18 13.77
CA LEU A 224 -7.82 -20.14 13.97
C LEU A 224 -6.51 -19.67 13.33
N THR A 225 -6.58 -19.06 12.14
CA THR A 225 -5.40 -18.49 11.48
C THR A 225 -4.82 -17.33 12.29
N LEU A 226 -5.69 -16.46 12.81
CA LEU A 226 -5.29 -15.33 13.65
C LEU A 226 -4.65 -15.81 14.96
N GLU A 227 -5.24 -16.79 15.63
CA GLU A 227 -4.70 -17.39 16.86
C GLU A 227 -3.33 -18.03 16.62
N LYS A 228 -3.17 -18.76 15.51
CA LYS A 228 -1.88 -19.34 15.10
C LYS A 228 -0.85 -18.24 14.86
N ASP A 229 -1.20 -17.21 14.09
CA ASP A 229 -0.32 -16.08 13.81
C ASP A 229 0.11 -15.37 15.11
N TRP A 230 -0.81 -15.17 16.08
CA TRP A 230 -0.48 -14.60 17.40
C TRP A 230 0.40 -15.52 18.26
N SER A 231 0.15 -16.84 18.24
CA SER A 231 0.98 -17.82 18.93
C SER A 231 2.41 -17.81 18.40
N GLU A 232 2.57 -17.73 17.07
CA GLU A 232 3.87 -17.56 16.45
C GLU A 232 4.54 -16.23 16.80
N ALA A 233 3.77 -15.14 16.89
CA ALA A 233 4.28 -13.83 17.28
C ALA A 233 4.75 -13.79 18.75
N ARG A 234 4.06 -14.50 19.66
CA ARG A 234 4.48 -14.60 21.08
C ARG A 234 5.79 -15.37 21.25
N LYS A 235 6.07 -16.35 20.38
CA LYS A 235 7.31 -17.13 20.40
C LYS A 235 8.49 -16.37 19.78
N ASP A 236 8.24 -15.29 19.04
CA ASP A 236 9.27 -14.51 18.36
C ASP A 236 9.99 -13.54 19.31
N LYS A 237 11.23 -13.89 19.68
CA LYS A 237 12.10 -13.04 20.53
C LYS A 237 12.49 -11.72 19.87
N THR A 238 12.39 -11.58 18.55
CA THR A 238 12.76 -10.35 17.82
C THR A 238 11.65 -9.30 17.80
N GLY A 239 10.41 -9.70 18.16
CA GLY A 239 9.22 -8.84 18.08
C GLY A 239 8.78 -8.50 16.66
N LYS A 240 9.43 -9.05 15.62
CA LYS A 240 9.16 -8.73 14.23
C LYS A 240 7.78 -9.22 13.80
N LYS A 241 7.42 -10.46 14.14
CA LYS A 241 6.11 -11.04 13.84
C LYS A 241 4.96 -10.27 14.52
N PHE A 242 5.18 -9.78 15.75
CA PHE A 242 4.23 -8.93 16.44
C PHE A 242 3.94 -7.65 15.65
N TRP A 243 4.98 -6.92 15.25
CA TRP A 243 4.80 -5.69 14.47
C TRP A 243 4.22 -5.95 13.08
N GLU A 244 4.53 -7.08 12.43
CA GLU A 244 3.88 -7.47 11.17
C GLU A 244 2.36 -7.64 11.33
N LEU A 245 1.88 -8.24 12.42
CA LEU A 245 0.44 -8.39 12.69
C LEU A 245 -0.24 -7.06 12.99
N ILE A 246 0.37 -6.23 13.84
CA ILE A 246 -0.14 -4.89 14.16
C ILE A 246 -0.22 -4.04 12.90
N ASN A 247 0.83 -4.05 12.07
CA ASN A 247 0.87 -3.26 10.84
C ASN A 247 -0.14 -3.73 9.78
N LYS A 248 -0.55 -5.00 9.77
CA LYS A 248 -1.65 -5.49 8.91
C LYS A 248 -3.02 -4.96 9.35
N GLN A 249 -3.23 -4.76 10.65
CA GLN A 249 -4.48 -4.21 11.19
C GLN A 249 -4.54 -2.68 11.06
N ARG A 250 -3.39 -2.01 10.96
CA ARG A 250 -3.31 -0.57 10.66
C ARG A 250 -3.71 -0.34 9.19
N THR A 251 -4.97 -0.01 8.97
CA THR A 251 -5.56 0.24 7.65
C THR A 251 -5.08 1.54 6.99
N LYS A 252 -4.42 2.43 7.73
CA LYS A 252 -3.76 3.62 7.20
C LYS A 252 -2.29 3.63 7.61
N LYS A 253 -1.39 3.65 6.62
CA LYS A 253 -0.02 4.07 6.84
C LYS A 253 -0.09 5.56 7.17
N GLU A 254 0.48 5.97 8.29
CA GLU A 254 0.45 7.37 8.70
C GLU A 254 1.29 8.18 7.71
N GLU A 255 0.64 8.96 6.85
CA GLU A 255 1.34 9.86 5.93
C GLU A 255 1.81 11.11 6.66
N ILE A 256 2.96 11.62 6.23
CA ILE A 256 3.44 12.95 6.62
C ILE A 256 2.41 13.97 6.13
N SER A 257 2.11 14.98 6.96
CA SER A 257 1.17 16.03 6.57
C SER A 257 1.66 16.74 5.31
N LYS A 258 0.81 16.73 4.27
CA LYS A 258 1.03 17.50 3.04
C LYS A 258 0.82 19.01 3.22
N LYS A 259 0.31 19.43 4.39
CA LYS A 259 0.07 20.85 4.72
C LYS A 259 1.29 21.57 5.30
N ILE A 260 2.34 20.83 5.67
CA ILE A 260 3.57 21.45 6.18
C ILE A 260 4.48 21.71 4.98
N HIS A 261 4.82 22.98 4.75
CA HIS A 261 5.69 23.38 3.65
C HIS A 261 7.16 23.08 3.96
N MET A 262 7.99 22.97 2.91
CA MET A 262 9.42 22.64 3.07
C MET A 262 10.18 23.67 3.91
N VAL A 263 9.81 24.95 3.81
CA VAL A 263 10.40 26.03 4.62
C VAL A 263 10.18 25.77 6.11
N GLU A 264 8.96 25.41 6.51
CA GLU A 264 8.63 25.09 7.91
C GLU A 264 9.40 23.87 8.41
N TRP A 265 9.64 22.87 7.56
CA TRP A 265 10.50 21.73 7.89
C TRP A 265 11.95 22.15 8.12
N THR A 266 12.49 22.96 7.22
CA THR A 266 13.87 23.44 7.28
C THR A 266 14.10 24.28 8.53
N GLU A 267 13.24 25.25 8.81
CA GLU A 267 13.32 26.09 10.00
C GLU A 267 13.24 25.27 11.29
N HIS A 268 12.27 24.36 11.37
CA HIS A 268 12.09 23.51 12.54
C HIS A 268 13.32 22.67 12.84
N PHE A 269 13.84 21.95 11.84
CA PHE A 269 14.99 21.06 12.05
C PHE A 269 16.31 21.81 12.17
N ALA A 270 16.49 22.94 11.48
CA ALA A 270 17.66 23.80 11.66
C ALA A 270 17.73 24.30 13.11
N LYS A 271 16.62 24.84 13.64
CA LYS A 271 16.53 25.25 15.05
C LYS A 271 16.80 24.09 16.00
N GLN A 272 16.27 22.90 15.72
CA GLN A 272 16.49 21.71 16.56
C GLN A 272 17.97 21.28 16.59
N MET A 273 18.71 21.46 15.50
CA MET A 273 20.13 21.09 15.40
C MET A 273 21.08 22.24 15.82
N GLY A 274 20.55 23.35 16.36
CA GLY A 274 21.35 24.52 16.76
C GLY A 274 21.93 25.29 15.57
N GLY A 275 21.46 25.03 14.35
CA GLY A 275 21.87 25.71 13.13
C GLY A 275 21.03 26.95 12.83
N LYS A 276 21.58 27.86 12.03
CA LYS A 276 20.82 28.95 11.39
C LYS A 276 20.43 28.52 9.97
N VAL A 277 19.21 28.80 9.54
CA VAL A 277 18.85 28.71 8.12
C VAL A 277 19.55 29.86 7.42
N VAL A 278 20.49 29.54 6.52
CA VAL A 278 21.15 30.53 5.66
C VAL A 278 20.75 30.18 4.24
N GLU A 279 20.21 31.14 3.48
CA GLU A 279 19.83 30.94 2.07
C GLU A 279 21.05 30.70 1.16
N GLU A 280 22.24 31.12 1.61
CA GLU A 280 23.51 30.89 0.94
C GLU A 280 24.36 29.90 1.73
N THR A 281 24.94 28.92 1.03
CA THR A 281 25.98 28.05 1.55
C THR A 281 27.09 28.93 2.13
N ARG A 282 27.25 28.97 3.45
CA ARG A 282 28.48 29.52 4.03
C ARG A 282 29.63 28.74 3.40
N GLN A 283 30.45 29.42 2.60
CA GLN A 283 31.81 28.95 2.38
C GLN A 283 32.43 28.86 3.77
N LEU A 284 32.63 27.63 4.24
CA LEU A 284 33.54 27.39 5.37
C LEU A 284 34.84 28.11 4.98
N GLY A 285 35.25 29.06 5.82
CA GLY A 285 36.50 29.79 5.59
C GLY A 285 37.62 28.80 5.33
N LYS A 286 38.54 29.16 4.42
CA LYS A 286 39.69 28.35 3.99
C LYS A 286 40.10 27.36 5.08
N GLU A 287 39.86 26.07 4.83
CA GLU A 287 40.28 24.99 5.71
C GLU A 287 41.78 25.18 5.98
N GLU A 288 42.14 25.45 7.23
CA GLU A 288 43.54 25.41 7.65
C GLU A 288 44.04 24.00 7.33
N LYS A 289 45.22 23.91 6.69
CA LYS A 289 45.85 22.61 6.43
C LYS A 289 45.94 21.87 7.75
N ILE A 290 45.23 20.76 7.85
CA ILE A 290 45.34 19.83 8.96
C ILE A 290 46.82 19.42 9.04
N GLU A 291 47.50 19.78 10.13
CA GLU A 291 48.85 19.30 10.40
C GLU A 291 48.82 17.77 10.38
N LYS A 292 49.87 17.13 9.84
CA LYS A 292 49.93 15.66 9.75
C LYS A 292 49.68 15.06 11.13
N ASN A 293 48.65 14.21 11.24
CA ASN A 293 48.40 13.46 12.46
C ASN A 293 49.60 12.56 12.76
N GLU A 294 50.22 12.73 13.93
CA GLU A 294 51.31 11.87 14.43
C GLU A 294 50.79 10.55 15.04
N ASP A 295 49.47 10.40 15.13
CA ASP A 295 48.80 9.22 15.64
C ASP A 295 48.86 8.03 14.68
N GLN A 296 48.69 6.83 15.24
CA GLN A 296 48.68 5.58 14.46
C GLN A 296 47.61 5.58 13.37
N GLU A 297 47.96 5.12 12.18
CA GLU A 297 47.03 4.93 11.06
C GLU A 297 45.85 4.01 11.44
N ILE A 298 44.72 4.17 10.75
CA ILE A 298 43.56 3.29 10.89
C ILE A 298 43.93 1.89 10.43
N THR A 299 43.75 0.91 11.30
CA THR A 299 44.10 -0.48 10.98
C THR A 299 42.95 -1.21 10.29
N GLN A 300 43.29 -2.27 9.55
CA GLN A 300 42.31 -3.09 8.87
C GLN A 300 41.34 -3.76 9.86
N GLU A 301 41.82 -4.14 11.05
CA GLU A 301 41.02 -4.74 12.11
C GLU A 301 39.96 -3.76 12.64
N GLU A 302 40.28 -2.46 12.73
CA GLU A 302 39.30 -1.45 13.16
C GLU A 302 38.14 -1.36 12.18
N VAL A 303 38.44 -1.31 10.87
CA VAL A 303 37.45 -1.29 9.80
C VAL A 303 36.60 -2.57 9.82
N GLU A 304 37.23 -3.73 9.89
CA GLU A 304 36.55 -5.03 9.89
C GLU A 304 35.61 -5.16 11.11
N GLN A 305 36.06 -4.75 12.30
CA GLN A 305 35.23 -4.79 13.51
C GLN A 305 34.00 -3.89 13.44
N VAL A 306 34.10 -2.73 12.78
CA VAL A 306 32.95 -1.84 12.60
C VAL A 306 31.97 -2.42 11.58
N ILE A 307 32.47 -2.91 10.44
CA ILE A 307 31.63 -3.50 9.40
C ILE A 307 30.89 -4.74 9.91
N LYS A 308 31.55 -5.61 10.68
CA LYS A 308 30.91 -6.78 11.32
C LYS A 308 29.74 -6.41 12.24
N LYS A 309 29.74 -5.21 12.83
CA LYS A 309 28.67 -4.73 13.71
C LYS A 309 27.54 -4.02 12.96
N LEU A 310 27.67 -3.78 11.66
CA LEU A 310 26.60 -3.15 10.87
C LEU A 310 25.35 -4.03 10.84
N LYS A 311 24.20 -3.41 11.09
CA LYS A 311 22.90 -4.08 11.01
C LYS A 311 22.40 -4.06 9.57
N LYS A 312 21.98 -5.22 9.05
CA LYS A 312 21.33 -5.34 7.74
C LYS A 312 19.98 -4.61 7.70
N LYS A 313 19.49 -4.30 6.50
CA LYS A 313 18.18 -3.68 6.21
C LYS A 313 18.01 -2.30 6.85
N LYS A 314 19.10 -1.54 6.92
CA LYS A 314 19.09 -0.14 7.33
C LYS A 314 18.96 0.75 6.11
N ALA A 315 18.34 1.91 6.29
CA ALA A 315 18.22 2.90 5.23
C ALA A 315 19.62 3.46 4.91
N ALA A 316 19.91 3.54 3.62
CA ALA A 316 21.10 4.20 3.09
C ALA A 316 21.01 5.73 3.28
N GLY A 317 22.15 6.40 3.14
CA GLY A 317 22.22 7.86 3.08
C GLY A 317 21.93 8.38 1.67
N GLU A 318 22.47 9.56 1.37
CA GLU A 318 22.35 10.22 0.06
C GLU A 318 23.05 9.43 -1.04
N ASP A 319 24.13 8.71 -0.71
CA ASP A 319 24.88 7.85 -1.63
C ASP A 319 24.08 6.63 -2.13
N LYS A 320 22.97 6.30 -1.48
CA LYS A 320 22.14 5.11 -1.72
C LYS A 320 22.89 3.77 -1.53
N ILE A 321 24.02 3.77 -0.81
CA ILE A 321 24.80 2.56 -0.52
C ILE A 321 24.34 1.99 0.83
N THR A 322 23.76 0.79 0.79
CA THR A 322 23.27 0.09 1.99
C THR A 322 24.40 -0.57 2.78
N ASN A 323 24.10 -0.93 4.02
CA ASN A 323 25.04 -1.65 4.89
C ASN A 323 25.48 -2.99 4.29
N GLU A 324 24.57 -3.65 3.57
CA GLU A 324 24.82 -4.93 2.91
C GLU A 324 26.00 -4.87 1.93
N ALA A 325 26.16 -3.77 1.18
CA ALA A 325 27.29 -3.60 0.26
C ALA A 325 28.65 -3.68 0.97
N TRP A 326 28.75 -3.12 2.17
CA TRP A 326 29.97 -3.17 2.99
C TRP A 326 30.16 -4.54 3.66
N ILE A 327 29.07 -5.15 4.13
CA ILE A 327 29.09 -6.46 4.80
C ILE A 327 29.53 -7.56 3.83
N TYR A 328 29.07 -7.50 2.58
CA TYR A 328 29.31 -8.57 1.59
C TYR A 328 30.44 -8.29 0.61
N GLY A 329 31.10 -7.12 0.68
CA GLY A 329 32.16 -6.73 -0.26
C GLY A 329 33.53 -7.35 -0.01
N GLY A 330 33.65 -8.21 1.00
CA GLY A 330 34.87 -8.94 1.30
C GLY A 330 36.02 -8.06 1.80
N LYS A 331 37.18 -8.68 2.02
CA LYS A 331 38.36 -8.03 2.61
C LYS A 331 38.95 -6.95 1.71
N GLU A 332 39.02 -7.20 0.40
CA GLU A 332 39.59 -6.26 -0.58
C GLU A 332 38.85 -4.91 -0.59
N LEU A 333 37.50 -4.92 -0.51
CA LEU A 333 36.73 -3.68 -0.38
C LEU A 333 37.06 -2.93 0.91
N GLN A 334 37.23 -3.66 2.02
CA GLN A 334 37.56 -3.07 3.31
C GLN A 334 38.96 -2.44 3.31
N GLU A 335 39.93 -3.08 2.66
CA GLU A 335 41.29 -2.55 2.48
C GLU A 335 41.26 -1.28 1.59
N ASN A 336 40.44 -1.26 0.54
CA ASN A 336 40.23 -0.07 -0.28
C ASN A 336 39.62 1.09 0.52
N LEU A 337 38.64 0.79 1.38
CA LEU A 337 38.05 1.78 2.29
C LEU A 337 39.11 2.28 3.28
N GLN A 338 39.84 1.39 3.94
CA GLN A 338 40.89 1.73 4.90
C GLN A 338 41.91 2.70 4.28
N GLY A 339 42.39 2.41 3.07
CA GLY A 339 43.34 3.29 2.39
C GLY A 339 42.80 4.71 2.18
N ILE A 340 41.51 4.84 1.80
CA ILE A 340 40.85 6.16 1.67
C ILE A 340 40.68 6.82 3.05
N LEU A 341 40.31 6.07 4.08
CA LEU A 341 40.19 6.61 5.43
C LEU A 341 41.53 7.11 5.97
N ASN A 342 42.65 6.44 5.68
CA ASN A 342 43.98 6.89 6.08
C ASN A 342 44.40 8.17 5.36
N LYS A 343 44.09 8.31 4.07
CA LYS A 343 44.33 9.58 3.36
C LYS A 343 43.55 10.73 3.99
N ILE A 344 42.29 10.50 4.36
CA ILE A 344 41.47 11.49 5.07
C ILE A 344 42.04 11.78 6.47
N TRP A 345 42.46 10.74 7.20
CA TRP A 345 43.06 10.85 8.54
C TRP A 345 44.36 11.64 8.54
N ASN A 346 45.20 11.45 7.52
CA ASN A 346 46.52 12.10 7.38
C ASN A 346 46.44 13.51 6.79
N GLY A 347 45.26 13.95 6.34
CA GLY A 347 45.07 15.25 5.67
C GLY A 347 45.48 15.27 4.19
N ASP A 348 45.65 14.11 3.55
CA ASP A 348 45.98 13.99 2.12
C ASP A 348 44.74 14.15 1.22
N GLU A 349 43.55 13.84 1.74
CA GLU A 349 42.26 14.04 1.06
C GLU A 349 41.24 14.69 2.02
N ASP A 350 40.44 15.62 1.53
CA ASP A 350 39.36 16.22 2.33
C ASP A 350 38.19 15.24 2.54
N LEU A 351 37.41 15.49 3.59
CA LEU A 351 36.16 14.78 3.82
C LEU A 351 35.23 14.94 2.61
N PRO A 352 34.69 13.84 2.05
CA PRO A 352 33.75 13.91 0.94
C PRO A 352 32.56 14.84 1.24
N GLU A 353 32.20 15.71 0.30
CA GLU A 353 31.12 16.68 0.52
C GLU A 353 29.77 16.00 0.88
N GLU A 354 29.51 14.83 0.29
CA GLU A 354 28.34 14.02 0.61
C GLU A 354 28.32 13.46 2.04
N TRP A 355 29.47 13.38 2.74
CA TRP A 355 29.53 13.01 4.15
C TRP A 355 29.19 14.18 5.07
N LYS A 356 29.36 15.42 4.58
CA LYS A 356 28.94 16.64 5.27
C LYS A 356 27.41 16.85 5.18
N MET A 357 26.74 16.13 4.27
CA MET A 357 25.30 16.18 4.06
C MET A 357 24.57 14.98 4.70
N GLY A 358 23.29 15.17 5.06
CA GLY A 358 22.44 14.10 5.58
C GLY A 358 20.96 14.33 5.28
N ILE A 359 20.22 13.26 4.97
CA ILE A 359 18.78 13.35 4.68
C ILE A 359 18.00 13.31 5.98
N ILE A 360 17.21 14.35 6.28
CA ILE A 360 16.32 14.34 7.43
C ILE A 360 14.98 13.70 7.05
N LYS A 361 14.64 12.58 7.73
CA LYS A 361 13.34 11.95 7.63
C LYS A 361 12.46 12.33 8.83
N PRO A 362 11.37 13.11 8.63
CA PRO A 362 10.44 13.41 9.72
C PRO A 362 9.58 12.19 10.06
N ILE A 363 9.51 11.87 11.36
CA ILE A 363 8.69 10.80 11.93
C ILE A 363 7.70 11.41 12.89
N PHE A 364 6.41 11.20 12.66
CA PHE A 364 5.36 11.71 13.54
C PHE A 364 5.48 11.10 14.94
N LYS A 365 5.41 11.93 15.98
CA LYS A 365 5.41 11.47 17.38
C LYS A 365 4.02 11.48 18.00
N LYS A 366 3.41 12.65 18.21
CA LYS A 366 2.12 12.86 18.88
C LYS A 366 1.60 14.27 18.60
N GLY A 367 0.30 14.51 18.81
CA GLY A 367 -0.32 15.83 18.68
C GLY A 367 -0.88 16.12 17.28
N ASP A 368 -0.98 17.40 16.93
CA ASP A 368 -1.43 17.84 15.61
C ASP A 368 -0.39 17.53 14.52
N ARG A 369 -0.80 16.80 13.49
CA ARG A 369 0.04 16.39 12.36
C ARG A 369 0.42 17.57 11.45
N HIS A 370 -0.27 18.70 11.56
CA HIS A 370 0.01 19.86 10.74
C HIS A 370 1.05 20.80 11.38
N LYS A 371 1.64 20.41 12.51
CA LYS A 371 2.70 21.18 13.17
C LYS A 371 4.05 20.45 13.08
N PRO A 372 5.13 21.09 12.58
CA PRO A 372 6.47 20.51 12.53
C PRO A 372 6.97 20.00 13.88
N GLU A 373 6.65 20.73 14.96
CA GLU A 373 7.01 20.39 16.35
C GLU A 373 6.55 19.00 16.80
N ASN A 374 5.54 18.43 16.14
CA ASN A 374 4.98 17.11 16.43
C ASN A 374 5.66 15.98 15.64
N TYR A 375 6.81 16.28 15.03
CA TYR A 375 7.66 15.32 14.36
C TYR A 375 9.03 15.24 15.02
N ARG A 376 9.71 14.12 14.80
CA ARG A 376 11.12 13.90 15.13
C ARG A 376 11.89 13.72 13.84
N GLY A 377 12.94 14.50 13.64
CA GLY A 377 13.87 14.29 12.53
C GLY A 377 14.79 13.11 12.82
N ILE A 378 14.88 12.16 11.90
CA ILE A 378 15.95 11.14 11.87
C ILE A 378 16.85 11.44 10.68
N THR A 379 18.12 11.74 10.94
CA THR A 379 19.10 11.98 9.90
C THR A 379 19.68 10.67 9.37
N LEU A 380 19.60 10.47 8.07
CA LEU A 380 20.22 9.37 7.34
C LEU A 380 21.57 9.84 6.79
N MET A 381 22.64 9.41 7.44
CA MET A 381 24.02 9.66 6.98
C MET A 381 24.52 8.51 6.09
N ASN A 382 25.48 8.81 5.21
CA ASN A 382 26.16 7.82 4.38
C ASN A 382 26.86 6.75 5.24
N THR A 383 26.88 5.52 4.73
CA THR A 383 27.42 4.39 5.51
C THR A 383 28.93 4.49 5.67
N GLY A 384 29.65 4.99 4.65
CA GLY A 384 31.09 5.25 4.74
C GLY A 384 31.44 6.20 5.88
N TYR A 385 30.72 7.33 5.99
CA TYR A 385 30.87 8.27 7.11
C TYR A 385 30.61 7.63 8.47
N LYS A 386 29.53 6.82 8.60
CA LYS A 386 29.23 6.13 9.86
C LYS A 386 30.34 5.15 10.27
N ILE A 387 30.97 4.49 9.30
CA ILE A 387 32.10 3.59 9.57
C ILE A 387 33.26 4.42 10.13
N TYR A 388 33.65 5.51 9.45
CA TYR A 388 34.73 6.39 9.90
C TYR A 388 34.45 6.97 11.30
N ALA A 389 33.27 7.57 11.51
CA ALA A 389 32.87 8.16 12.79
C ALA A 389 32.88 7.14 13.94
N GLU A 390 32.49 5.88 13.70
CA GLU A 390 32.52 4.82 14.71
C GLU A 390 33.96 4.38 15.05
N ILE A 391 34.88 4.41 14.08
CA ILE A 391 36.31 4.17 14.34
C ILE A 391 36.86 5.28 15.25
N LEU A 392 36.63 6.54 14.88
CA LEU A 392 37.06 7.71 15.67
C LEU A 392 36.50 7.65 17.09
N ARG A 393 35.20 7.35 17.24
CA ARG A 393 34.55 7.20 18.55
C ARG A 393 35.26 6.17 19.43
N LYS A 394 35.63 5.01 18.87
CA LYS A 394 36.33 3.95 19.62
C LYS A 394 37.76 4.34 20.01
N ARG A 395 38.46 5.12 19.19
CA ARG A 395 39.80 5.64 19.52
C ARG A 395 39.73 6.61 20.69
N LEU A 396 38.81 7.58 20.62
CA LEU A 396 38.54 8.53 21.70
C LEU A 396 38.11 7.87 23.01
N GLU A 397 37.43 6.71 22.95
CA GLU A 397 37.08 5.95 24.16
C GLU A 397 38.26 5.24 24.81
N LYS A 398 39.34 4.96 24.08
CA LYS A 398 40.56 4.33 24.60
C LYS A 398 41.54 5.34 25.21
N GLU A 399 41.43 6.61 24.83
CA GLU A 399 42.23 7.72 25.37
C GLU A 399 41.71 8.25 26.71
N LYS A 400 40.51 7.83 27.12
CA LYS A 400 39.95 8.07 28.46
C LYS A 400 40.26 6.91 29.39
#